data_AF-A0A7H4MBT2-F1
#
_entry.id   AF-A0A7H4MBT2-F1
#
_cell.length_a   1.000
_cell.length_b   1.000
_cell.length_c   1.000
_cell.angle_alpha   90.00
_cell.angle_beta   90.00
_cell.angle_gamma   90.00
#
_symmetry.space_group_name_H-M   'P 1'
#
loop_
_entity.id
_entity.type
_entity.pdbx_description
1 polymer ?
#
loop_
_entity_poly.entity_id
_entity_poly.type
_entity_poly.pdbx_seq_one_letter_code
_entity_poly.pdbx_strand_id
1 'polypeptide(L)' 'MPQLEAYFHYRYLDVSTLKELARRWKPEILDGFKKQAPIRRWTISASRLPSLAYYREHFIKL' A
#
# COMPACT_ATOMS: atom_id res chain seq x y z
N MET A 1 -6.52 16.34 -16.41
CA MET A 1 -7.71 16.99 -15.80
C MET A 1 -7.17 18.07 -14.87
N PRO A 2 -7.09 19.33 -15.33
CA PRO A 2 -6.25 20.35 -14.67
C PRO A 2 -6.64 20.65 -13.22
N GLN A 3 -7.95 20.63 -12.94
CA GLN A 3 -8.49 20.91 -11.62
C GLN A 3 -8.16 19.83 -10.58
N LEU A 4 -8.11 18.56 -11.01
CA LEU A 4 -7.80 17.43 -10.12
C LEU A 4 -6.30 17.41 -9.76
N GLU A 5 -5.45 17.70 -10.74
CA GLU A 5 -4.00 17.80 -10.56
C GLU A 5 -3.61 18.95 -9.62
N ALA A 6 -4.33 20.07 -9.65
CA ALA A 6 -4.13 21.18 -8.72
C ALA A 6 -4.64 20.90 -7.29
N TYR A 7 -5.56 19.95 -7.12
CA TYR A 7 -6.12 19.59 -5.81
C TYR A 7 -5.19 18.65 -5.01
N PHE A 8 -4.49 17.74 -5.69
CA PHE A 8 -3.57 16.80 -5.06
C PHE A 8 -2.13 17.32 -5.06
N HIS A 9 -1.35 16.90 -4.06
CA HIS A 9 0.09 17.11 -4.10
C HIS A 9 0.72 16.29 -5.23
N TYR A 10 1.79 16.80 -5.85
CA TYR A 10 2.50 16.12 -6.94
C TYR A 10 3.12 14.77 -6.56
N ARG A 11 3.16 14.43 -5.27
CA ARG A 11 3.79 13.20 -4.77
C ARG A 11 2.76 12.10 -4.68
N TYR A 12 3.13 10.94 -5.21
CA TYR A 12 2.33 9.74 -5.11
C TYR A 12 2.81 8.89 -3.94
N LEU A 13 1.87 8.40 -3.13
CA LEU A 13 2.11 7.39 -2.11
C LEU A 13 1.30 6.15 -2.48
N ASP A 14 1.98 5.13 -3.02
CA ASP A 14 1.36 3.86 -3.39
C ASP A 14 1.88 2.71 -2.52
N VAL A 15 0.95 2.02 -1.88
CA VAL A 15 1.22 0.80 -1.08
C VAL A 15 1.75 -0.34 -1.98
N SER A 16 1.42 -0.32 -3.27
CA SER A 16 1.91 -1.33 -4.22
C SER A 16 3.44 -1.27 -4.38
N THR A 17 4.02 -0.07 -4.30
CA THR A 17 5.48 0.11 -4.37
C THR A 17 6.17 -0.63 -3.23
N LEU A 18 5.66 -0.50 -2.00
CA LEU A 18 6.19 -1.23 -0.84
C LEU A 18 6.04 -2.74 -0.99
N LYS A 19 4.91 -3.21 -1.54
CA LYS A 19 4.69 -4.63 -1.81
C LYS A 19 5.70 -5.19 -2.82
N GLU A 20 5.95 -4.48 -3.91
CA GLU A 20 6.91 -4.93 -4.93
C GLU A 20 8.36 -4.88 -4.43
N LEU A 21 8.71 -3.89 -3.61
CA LEU A 21 10.02 -3.84 -2.94
C LEU A 21 10.17 -4.99 -1.93
N ALA A 22 9.15 -5.22 -1.09
CA ALA A 22 9.13 -6.34 -0.15
C ALA A 22 9.28 -7.69 -0.88
N ARG A 23 8.59 -7.87 -2.00
CA ARG A 23 8.70 -9.09 -2.82
C ARG A 23 10.13 -9.37 -3.30
N ARG A 24 10.90 -8.32 -3.63
CA ARG A 24 12.25 -8.45 -4.17
C ARG A 24 13.32 -8.51 -3.09
N TRP A 25 13.14 -7.80 -1.99
CA TRP A 25 14.19 -7.58 -0.99
C TRP A 25 13.96 -8.31 0.33
N LYS A 26 12.71 -8.70 0.62
CA LYS A 26 12.36 -9.44 1.85
C LYS A 26 11.10 -10.29 1.64
N PRO A 27 11.15 -11.32 0.76
CA PRO A 27 9.94 -12.06 0.37
C PRO A 27 9.22 -12.75 1.53
N GLU A 28 9.94 -13.07 2.61
CA GLU A 28 9.41 -13.74 3.82
C GLU A 28 8.22 -13.02 4.47
N ILE A 29 8.12 -11.69 4.35
CA ILE A 29 7.01 -10.93 4.95
C ILE A 29 5.73 -10.98 4.10
N LEU A 30 5.78 -11.50 2.88
CA LEU A 30 4.60 -11.55 2.02
C LEU A 30 3.60 -12.61 2.48
N ASP A 31 4.08 -13.71 3.04
CA ASP A 31 3.22 -14.81 3.52
C ASP A 31 2.45 -14.43 4.79
N GLY A 32 2.98 -13.47 5.56
CA GLY A 32 2.33 -12.92 6.75
C GLY A 32 1.15 -11.99 6.45
N PHE A 33 0.96 -11.56 5.20
CA PHE A 33 -0.09 -10.61 4.83
C PHE A 33 -1.04 -11.13 3.74
N LYS A 34 -2.14 -11.77 4.15
CA LYS A 34 -3.23 -12.17 3.24
C LYS A 34 -4.25 -11.04 3.08
N LYS A 35 -4.20 -10.34 1.95
CA LYS A 35 -5.19 -9.32 1.61
C LYS A 35 -6.51 -9.98 1.19
N GLN A 36 -7.61 -9.62 1.84
CA GLN A 36 -8.96 -9.97 1.37
C GLN A 36 -9.25 -9.24 0.06
N ALA A 37 -9.78 -9.97 -0.93
CA ALA A 37 -10.17 -9.41 -2.23
C ALA A 37 -11.46 -8.58 -2.06
N PRO A 38 -11.41 -7.23 -2.08
CA PRO A 38 -12.56 -6.41 -1.76
C PRO A 38 -13.43 -6.21 -3.01
N ILE A 39 -14.75 -6.37 -2.87
CA ILE A 39 -15.72 -6.24 -3.97
C ILE A 39 -16.18 -4.78 -4.17
N ARG A 40 -16.05 -3.91 -3.16
CA ARG A 40 -16.57 -2.53 -3.16
C ARG A 40 -15.45 -1.50 -3.06
N ARG A 41 -15.62 -0.34 -3.69
CA ARG A 41 -14.60 0.72 -3.73
C ARG A 41 -14.13 1.18 -2.33
N TRP A 42 -15.06 1.34 -1.39
CA TRP A 42 -14.72 1.77 -0.03
C TRP A 42 -13.96 0.69 0.77
N THR A 43 -14.22 -0.60 0.52
CA THR A 43 -13.47 -1.69 1.16
C THR A 43 -12.07 -1.82 0.56
N ILE A 44 -11.89 -1.44 -0.72
CA ILE A 44 -10.56 -1.34 -1.34
C ILE A 44 -9.71 -0.28 -0.64
N SER A 45 -10.24 0.91 -0.35
CA SER A 45 -9.49 1.94 0.40
C SER A 45 -9.24 1.53 1.85
N ALA A 46 -10.25 0.96 2.53
CA ALA A 46 -10.09 0.51 3.92
C ALA A 46 -9.04 -0.60 4.05
N SER A 47 -8.97 -1.54 3.11
CA SER A 47 -7.98 -2.62 3.11
C SER A 47 -6.53 -2.16 2.85
N ARG A 48 -6.31 -0.93 2.36
CA ARG A 48 -4.98 -0.39 2.08
C ARG A 48 -4.27 0.13 3.32
N LEU A 49 -5.01 0.64 4.32
CA LEU A 49 -4.43 1.18 5.55
C LEU A 49 -3.74 0.09 6.40
N PRO A 50 -4.35 -1.08 6.67
CA PRO A 50 -3.67 -2.17 7.37
C PRO A 50 -2.45 -2.72 6.62
N SER A 51 -2.50 -2.77 5.28
CA SER A 51 -1.32 -3.15 4.48
C SER A 51 -0.16 -2.20 4.69
N LEU A 52 -0.41 -0.89 4.71
CA LEU A 52 0.63 0.10 4.94
C LEU A 52 1.22 -0.04 6.36
N ALA A 53 0.36 -0.24 7.38
CA ALA A 53 0.81 -0.47 8.75
C ALA A 53 1.70 -1.72 8.87
N TYR A 54 1.32 -2.82 8.23
CA TYR A 54 2.12 -4.04 8.20
C TYR A 54 3.52 -3.82 7.60
N TYR A 55 3.60 -3.14 6.44
CA TYR A 55 4.90 -2.84 5.83
C TYR A 55 5.71 -1.84 6.67
N ARG A 56 5.05 -0.92 7.38
CA ARG A 56 5.73 -0.01 8.32
C ARG A 56 6.42 -0.77 9.45
N GLU A 57 5.78 -1.80 10.01
CA GLU A 57 6.32 -2.56 11.13
C GLU A 57 7.34 -3.62 10.72
N HIS A 58 7.16 -4.27 9.56
CA HIS A 58 7.96 -5.43 9.16
C HIS A 58 8.98 -5.18 8.05
N PHE A 59 8.88 -4.06 7.33
CA PHE A 59 9.75 -3.72 6.19
C PHE A 59 10.53 -2.42 6.38
N ILE A 60 9.90 -1.37 6.92
CA ILE A 60 10.54 -0.06 7.11
C ILE A 60 11.24 -0.03 8.48
N LYS A 61 12.54 0.31 8.49
CA LYS A 61 13.24 0.65 9.73
C LYS A 61 13.04 2.14 10.01
N LEU A 62 12.29 2.44 11.06
CA LEU A 62 12.13 3.79 11.61
C LEU A 62 13.16 4.06 12.70
#